data_AF-A0A3M2M396-F1
#
_entry.id   AF-A0A3M2M396-F1
#
_cell.length_a   1.000
_cell.length_b   1.000
_cell.length_c   1.000
_cell.angle_alpha   90.00
_cell.angle_beta   90.00
_cell.angle_gamma   90.00
#
_symmetry.space_group_name_H-M   'P 1'
#
loop_
_entity.id
_entity.type
_entity.pdbx_description
1 polymer ?
#
loop_
_entity_poly.entity_id
_entity_poly.type
_entity_poly.pdbx_seq_one_letter_code
_entity_poly.pdbx_strand_id
1 'polypeptide(L)'
;MTAPAAGVRTLTAMLSPDLLVDADVPAPPVPARRRRLLALLAAALVGVGAGALTFGLERLEDAPAWFGFWHGLAPWGVVAAVVGAGLPGRCRAAAVAGALVQVGLVTGYYTLEMVSLGTVSTNLAVYMAVAVAAGPFYGASGALLGGPEGRARTVASGVLAAPWLADGCRDLLEDVSGTGSPSVLAVAVGVLVVGAVLPLALNRSLRAGFGGLGTAALVAALILALEELPLG
;
A
#
# COMPACT_ATOMS: atom_id res chain seq x y z
N MET A 1 -24.28 75.56 26.78
CA MET A 1 -22.98 75.61 27.47
C MET A 1 -22.59 74.19 27.84
N THR A 2 -21.73 73.55 27.06
CA THR A 2 -20.89 72.39 27.44
C THR A 2 -19.86 72.18 26.31
N ALA A 3 -18.60 72.05 26.68
CA ALA A 3 -17.42 72.11 25.80
C ALA A 3 -17.17 70.80 25.03
N PRO A 4 -16.42 70.83 23.90
CA PRO A 4 -16.07 69.62 23.16
C PRO A 4 -14.82 68.94 23.74
N ALA A 5 -14.91 67.63 23.95
CA ALA A 5 -13.79 66.76 24.31
C ALA A 5 -12.93 66.48 23.07
N ALA A 6 -11.83 67.22 22.92
CA ALA A 6 -10.79 66.98 21.93
C ALA A 6 -9.51 66.58 22.65
N GLY A 7 -9.19 65.28 22.71
CA GLY A 7 -7.89 64.87 23.24
C GLY A 7 -7.74 63.42 23.67
N VAL A 8 -7.99 62.44 22.79
CA VAL A 8 -7.55 61.04 23.02
C VAL A 8 -7.08 60.32 21.74
N ARG A 9 -7.12 60.94 20.54
CA ARG A 9 -6.94 60.19 19.28
C ARG A 9 -5.51 60.04 18.76
N THR A 10 -4.46 60.47 19.47
CA THR A 10 -3.14 60.66 18.84
C THR A 10 -2.06 59.62 19.21
N LEU A 11 -2.36 58.54 19.92
CA LEU A 11 -1.31 57.56 20.32
C LEU A 11 -1.54 56.11 19.88
N THR A 12 -2.65 55.79 19.22
CA THR A 12 -2.96 54.40 18.76
C THR A 12 -2.56 54.12 17.31
N ALA A 13 -1.72 54.96 16.70
CA ALA A 13 -1.35 54.85 15.28
C ALA A 13 0.08 54.34 15.02
N MET A 14 0.83 53.93 16.06
CA MET A 14 2.24 53.51 15.91
C MET A 14 2.50 52.00 16.06
N LEU A 15 1.46 51.19 16.23
CA LEU A 15 1.58 49.73 16.29
C LEU A 15 0.50 49.10 15.41
N SER A 16 0.52 49.38 14.11
CA SER A 16 -0.28 48.61 13.15
C SER A 16 0.44 47.26 12.94
N PRO A 17 -0.17 46.12 13.31
CA PRO A 17 0.36 44.79 13.02
C PRO A 17 0.44 44.49 11.50
N ASP A 18 0.01 45.44 10.65
CA ASP A 18 0.02 45.36 9.19
C ASP A 18 1.42 45.51 8.55
N LEU A 19 2.47 45.74 9.34
CA LEU A 19 3.87 45.81 8.85
C LEU A 19 4.63 44.47 8.97
N LEU A 20 3.98 43.42 9.47
CA LEU A 20 4.43 42.02 9.37
C LEU A 20 3.58 41.27 8.33
N VAL A 21 3.17 41.94 7.26
CA VAL A 21 2.82 41.25 6.02
C VAL A 21 4.14 40.75 5.45
N ASP A 22 4.53 39.57 5.92
CA ASP A 22 5.46 38.69 5.23
C ASP A 22 5.15 38.81 3.74
N ALA A 23 6.09 39.39 3.01
CA ALA A 23 6.00 39.47 1.57
C ALA A 23 5.68 38.06 1.09
N ASP A 24 4.49 37.90 0.54
CA ASP A 24 3.96 36.68 -0.05
C ASP A 24 4.77 36.43 -1.33
N VAL A 25 6.07 36.16 -1.14
CA VAL A 25 7.02 35.89 -2.20
C VAL A 25 6.66 34.49 -2.68
N PRO A 26 6.04 34.35 -3.86
CA PRO A 26 5.68 33.03 -4.34
C PRO A 26 6.95 32.22 -4.44
N ALA A 27 7.02 31.13 -3.66
CA ALA A 27 8.17 30.25 -3.66
C ALA A 27 8.46 29.83 -5.11
N PRO A 28 9.74 29.87 -5.55
CA PRO A 28 10.07 29.59 -6.94
C PRO A 28 9.56 28.19 -7.32
N PRO A 29 8.93 28.04 -8.50
CA PRO A 29 8.33 26.77 -8.90
C PRO A 29 9.41 25.69 -8.95
N VAL A 30 9.32 24.71 -8.04
CA VAL A 30 10.26 23.57 -8.03
C VAL A 30 10.22 22.87 -9.38
N PRO A 31 11.36 22.66 -10.06
CA PRO A 31 11.41 22.00 -11.36
C PRO A 31 10.70 20.65 -11.34
N ALA A 32 9.92 20.35 -12.38
CA ALA A 32 9.16 19.10 -12.48
C ALA A 32 10.02 17.83 -12.27
N ARG A 33 11.28 17.86 -12.69
CA ARG A 33 12.26 16.79 -12.46
C ARG A 33 12.52 16.52 -10.98
N ARG A 34 12.70 17.58 -10.18
CA ARG A 34 12.96 17.47 -8.73
C ARG A 34 11.74 16.91 -8.00
N ARG A 35 10.53 17.36 -8.36
CA ARG A 35 9.28 16.80 -7.80
C ARG A 35 9.13 15.30 -8.07
N ARG A 36 9.45 14.85 -9.29
CA ARG A 36 9.41 13.42 -9.64
C ARG A 36 10.42 12.61 -8.82
N LEU A 37 11.66 13.10 -8.71
CA LEU A 37 12.68 12.43 -7.91
C LEU A 37 12.25 12.28 -6.44
N LEU A 38 11.74 13.36 -5.84
CA LEU A 38 11.25 13.34 -4.46
C LEU A 38 10.10 12.36 -4.27
N ALA A 39 9.17 12.26 -5.23
CA ALA A 39 8.07 11.30 -5.16
C ALA A 39 8.56 9.83 -5.23
N LEU A 40 9.55 9.55 -6.09
CA LEU A 40 10.14 8.21 -6.19
C LEU A 40 10.94 7.86 -4.92
N LEU A 41 11.68 8.81 -4.37
CA LEU A 41 12.38 8.64 -3.09
C LEU A 41 11.39 8.39 -1.95
N ALA A 42 10.30 9.16 -1.89
CA ALA A 42 9.26 8.95 -0.90
C ALA A 42 8.62 7.55 -1.02
N ALA A 43 8.34 7.08 -2.24
CA ALA A 43 7.81 5.73 -2.46
C ALA A 43 8.77 4.63 -1.97
N ALA A 44 10.07 4.76 -2.27
CA ALA A 44 11.09 3.83 -1.79
C ALA A 44 11.19 3.84 -0.25
N LEU A 45 11.18 5.02 0.38
CA LEU A 45 11.22 5.16 1.83
C LEU A 45 9.96 4.59 2.52
N VAL A 46 8.78 4.76 1.92
CA VAL A 46 7.54 4.12 2.39
C VAL A 46 7.68 2.60 2.34
N GLY A 47 8.23 2.06 1.25
CA GLY A 47 8.55 0.63 1.14
C GLY A 47 9.46 0.16 2.28
N VAL A 48 10.63 0.78 2.44
CA VAL A 48 11.61 0.42 3.48
C VAL A 48 11.00 0.48 4.88
N GLY A 49 10.28 1.57 5.19
CA GLY A 49 9.60 1.72 6.47
C GLY A 49 8.53 0.66 6.71
N ALA A 50 7.73 0.32 5.69
CA ALA A 50 6.74 -0.73 5.78
C ALA A 50 7.38 -2.11 6.01
N GLY A 51 8.46 -2.44 5.30
CA GLY A 51 9.16 -3.72 5.47
C GLY A 51 9.80 -3.85 6.85
N ALA A 52 10.40 -2.76 7.35
CA ALA A 52 10.92 -2.70 8.70
C ALA A 52 9.83 -2.88 9.76
N LEU A 53 8.66 -2.26 9.55
CA LEU A 53 7.51 -2.41 10.42
C LEU A 53 6.98 -3.85 10.41
N THR A 54 6.86 -4.48 9.23
CA THR A 54 6.45 -5.89 9.11
C THR A 54 7.36 -6.80 9.93
N PHE A 55 8.68 -6.64 9.80
CA PHE A 55 9.65 -7.39 10.59
C PHE A 55 9.48 -7.14 12.10
N GLY A 56 9.25 -5.89 12.50
CA GLY A 56 9.00 -5.54 13.91
C GLY A 56 7.73 -6.18 14.46
N LEU A 57 6.63 -6.15 13.71
CA LEU A 57 5.34 -6.74 14.10
C LEU A 57 5.44 -8.24 14.27
N GLU A 58 6.13 -8.92 13.35
CA GLU A 58 6.39 -10.35 13.42
C GLU A 58 7.14 -10.76 14.70
N ARG A 59 8.03 -9.90 15.21
CA ARG A 59 8.76 -10.15 16.46
C ARG A 59 7.98 -9.83 17.73
N LEU A 60 6.87 -9.09 17.63
CA LEU A 60 6.02 -8.75 18.77
C LEU A 60 4.95 -9.81 19.04
N GLU A 61 4.64 -10.65 18.06
CA GLU A 61 3.55 -11.62 18.17
C GLU A 61 4.10 -13.00 18.56
N ASP A 62 3.83 -13.41 19.82
CA ASP A 62 4.07 -14.78 20.31
C ASP A 62 3.17 -15.85 19.63
N ALA A 63 2.43 -15.47 18.57
CA ALA A 63 1.38 -16.27 17.96
C ALA A 63 1.78 -16.73 16.54
N PRO A 64 2.08 -18.03 16.33
CA PRO A 64 2.53 -18.56 15.03
C PRO A 64 1.53 -18.33 13.88
N ALA A 65 0.24 -18.13 14.19
CA ALA A 65 -0.79 -17.94 13.18
C ALA A 65 -0.71 -16.58 12.46
N TRP A 66 -0.20 -15.54 13.12
CA TRP A 66 -0.09 -14.22 12.51
C TRP A 66 1.18 -14.07 11.66
N PHE A 67 2.17 -14.91 11.90
CA PHE A 67 3.39 -14.97 11.09
C PHE A 67 3.08 -15.16 9.60
N GLY A 68 2.19 -16.10 9.28
CA GLY A 68 1.75 -16.37 7.89
C GLY A 68 1.02 -15.19 7.26
N PHE A 69 0.23 -14.44 8.05
CA PHE A 69 -0.48 -13.25 7.58
C PHE A 69 0.48 -12.14 7.14
N TRP A 70 1.49 -11.83 7.95
CA TRP A 70 2.43 -10.74 7.67
C TRP A 70 3.44 -11.08 6.56
N HIS A 71 3.69 -12.38 6.36
CA HIS A 71 4.49 -12.92 5.24
C HIS A 71 3.72 -13.06 3.93
N GLY A 72 2.40 -12.90 3.95
CA GLY A 72 1.57 -12.97 2.75
C GLY A 72 1.92 -11.86 1.75
N LEU A 73 1.70 -12.13 0.47
CA LEU A 73 1.85 -11.11 -0.58
C LEU A 73 0.77 -10.02 -0.49
N ALA A 74 -0.36 -10.37 0.13
CA ALA A 74 -1.55 -9.53 0.23
C ALA A 74 -1.31 -8.20 0.98
N PRO A 75 -0.79 -8.18 2.23
CA PRO A 75 -0.54 -6.93 2.95
C PRO A 75 0.49 -6.03 2.27
N TRP A 76 1.52 -6.62 1.67
CA TRP A 76 2.57 -5.87 0.98
C TRP A 76 2.02 -5.21 -0.29
N GLY A 77 1.17 -5.93 -1.03
CA GLY A 77 0.43 -5.40 -2.18
C GLY A 77 -0.40 -4.16 -1.87
N VAL A 78 -1.01 -4.11 -0.67
CA VAL A 78 -1.81 -2.95 -0.22
C VAL A 78 -0.96 -1.69 -0.12
N VAL A 79 0.26 -1.76 0.41
CA VAL A 79 1.13 -0.57 0.55
C VAL A 79 1.41 0.03 -0.83
N ALA A 80 1.78 -0.81 -1.81
CA ALA A 80 2.02 -0.37 -3.17
C ALA A 80 0.76 0.21 -3.83
N ALA A 81 -0.41 -0.39 -3.57
CA ALA A 81 -1.69 0.09 -4.07
C ALA A 81 -2.10 1.44 -3.47
N VAL A 82 -1.88 1.65 -2.17
CA VAL A 82 -2.17 2.93 -1.48
C VAL A 82 -1.29 4.04 -2.05
N VAL A 83 0.01 3.79 -2.25
CA VAL A 83 0.90 4.75 -2.91
C VAL A 83 0.44 5.02 -4.35
N GLY A 84 0.03 4.00 -5.08
CA GLY A 84 -0.54 4.11 -6.42
C GLY A 84 -1.83 4.93 -6.47
N ALA A 85 -2.71 4.80 -5.48
CA ALA A 85 -3.96 5.55 -5.37
C ALA A 85 -3.73 7.07 -5.20
N GLY A 86 -2.58 7.47 -4.64
CA GLY A 86 -2.13 8.86 -4.62
C GLY A 86 -1.71 9.44 -5.97
N LEU A 87 -1.70 8.61 -7.04
CA LEU A 87 -1.29 8.98 -8.40
C LEU A 87 -2.43 8.73 -9.42
N PRO A 88 -3.64 9.31 -9.23
CA PRO A 88 -4.80 9.04 -10.06
C PRO A 88 -4.55 9.39 -11.53
N GLY A 89 -4.98 8.51 -12.44
CA GLY A 89 -4.81 8.68 -13.89
C GLY A 89 -3.38 8.57 -14.41
N ARG A 90 -2.40 8.21 -13.55
CA ARG A 90 -0.98 8.12 -13.92
C ARG A 90 -0.44 6.70 -13.75
N CYS A 91 -1.07 5.71 -14.40
CA CYS A 91 -0.76 4.29 -14.22
C CYS A 91 0.73 3.95 -14.39
N ARG A 92 1.43 4.59 -15.34
CA ARG A 92 2.88 4.38 -15.52
C ARG A 92 3.70 4.84 -14.31
N ALA A 93 3.40 6.03 -13.78
CA ALA A 93 4.09 6.55 -12.60
C ALA A 93 3.74 5.72 -11.36
N ALA A 94 2.48 5.31 -11.24
CA ALA A 94 2.00 4.45 -10.16
C ALA A 94 2.64 3.06 -10.20
N ALA A 95 2.83 2.47 -11.39
CA ALA A 95 3.54 1.21 -11.56
C ALA A 95 5.00 1.31 -11.09
N VAL A 96 5.72 2.37 -11.49
CA VAL A 96 7.10 2.59 -11.03
C VAL A 96 7.14 2.80 -9.51
N ALA A 97 6.21 3.58 -8.96
CA ALA A 97 6.11 3.78 -7.51
C ALA A 97 5.82 2.46 -6.78
N GLY A 98 4.91 1.64 -7.29
CA GLY A 98 4.59 0.33 -6.73
C GLY A 98 5.77 -0.64 -6.75
N ALA A 99 6.57 -0.65 -7.83
CA ALA A 99 7.82 -1.41 -7.89
C ALA A 99 8.83 -0.95 -6.83
N LEU A 100 9.02 0.37 -6.68
CA LEU A 100 9.92 0.93 -5.67
C LEU A 100 9.45 0.64 -4.23
N VAL A 101 8.14 0.69 -3.98
CA VAL A 101 7.56 0.33 -2.68
C VAL A 101 7.84 -1.13 -2.37
N GLN A 102 7.55 -2.06 -3.29
CA GLN A 102 7.75 -3.49 -3.05
C GLN A 102 9.24 -3.83 -2.87
N VAL A 103 10.13 -3.29 -3.71
CA VAL A 103 11.58 -3.46 -3.56
C VAL A 103 12.05 -2.89 -2.23
N GLY A 104 11.58 -1.69 -1.86
CA GLY A 104 11.89 -1.08 -0.58
C GLY A 104 11.41 -1.94 0.59
N LEU A 105 10.21 -2.52 0.50
CA LEU A 105 9.62 -3.38 1.52
C LEU A 105 10.45 -4.64 1.72
N VAL A 106 10.73 -5.38 0.65
CA VAL A 106 11.63 -6.56 0.69
C VAL A 106 12.99 -6.17 1.28
N THR A 107 13.58 -5.07 0.82
CA THR A 107 14.88 -4.60 1.32
C THR A 107 14.83 -4.29 2.81
N GLY A 108 13.83 -3.54 3.27
CA GLY A 108 13.69 -3.14 4.66
C GLY A 108 13.49 -4.32 5.58
N TYR A 109 12.61 -5.25 5.20
CA TYR A 109 12.36 -6.49 5.93
C TYR A 109 13.63 -7.34 6.05
N TYR A 110 14.23 -7.73 4.91
CA TYR A 110 15.38 -8.63 4.89
C TYR A 110 16.64 -7.99 5.47
N THR A 111 16.80 -6.67 5.38
CA THR A 111 17.94 -6.01 6.04
C THR A 111 17.87 -6.18 7.56
N LEU A 112 16.70 -5.98 8.16
CA LEU A 112 16.54 -6.17 9.61
C LEU A 112 16.62 -7.65 10.01
N GLU A 113 16.09 -8.54 9.18
CA GLU A 113 16.25 -9.98 9.38
C GLU A 113 17.73 -10.38 9.40
N MET A 114 18.51 -9.94 8.40
CA MET A 114 19.95 -10.20 8.31
C MET A 114 20.72 -9.64 9.52
N VAL A 115 20.38 -8.42 9.96
CA VAL A 115 20.99 -7.82 11.15
C VAL A 115 20.65 -8.63 12.41
N SER A 116 19.42 -9.14 12.51
CA SER A 116 18.97 -9.91 13.67
C SER A 116 19.51 -11.34 13.70
N LEU A 117 19.68 -12.00 12.55
CA LEU A 117 20.06 -13.42 12.45
C LEU A 117 21.55 -13.61 12.15
N GLY A 118 22.24 -12.57 11.68
CA GLY A 118 23.66 -12.63 11.31
C GLY A 118 23.94 -13.39 10.01
N THR A 119 22.92 -13.72 9.23
CA THR A 119 23.02 -14.49 7.98
C THR A 119 22.17 -13.90 6.87
N VAL A 120 22.54 -14.18 5.60
CA VAL A 120 21.78 -13.74 4.42
C VAL A 120 20.70 -14.78 4.12
N SER A 121 19.44 -14.35 4.10
CA SER A 121 18.33 -15.22 3.67
C SER A 121 18.44 -15.51 2.17
N THR A 122 18.48 -16.78 1.79
CA THR A 122 18.47 -17.22 0.38
C THR A 122 17.20 -16.79 -0.35
N ASN A 123 16.12 -16.51 0.38
CA ASN A 123 14.83 -16.13 -0.17
C ASN A 123 14.80 -14.68 -0.67
N LEU A 124 15.75 -13.83 -0.24
CA LEU A 124 15.82 -12.42 -0.65
C LEU A 124 15.77 -12.25 -2.18
N ALA A 125 16.51 -13.08 -2.93
CA ALA A 125 16.55 -13.00 -4.39
C ALA A 125 15.18 -13.32 -5.02
N VAL A 126 14.48 -14.33 -4.49
CA VAL A 126 13.14 -14.73 -4.95
C VAL A 126 12.13 -13.63 -4.65
N TYR A 127 12.10 -13.12 -3.42
CA TYR A 127 11.20 -12.03 -3.03
C TYR A 127 11.48 -10.73 -3.78
N MET A 128 12.75 -10.43 -4.09
CA MET A 128 13.08 -9.30 -4.95
C MET A 128 12.53 -9.46 -6.36
N ALA A 129 12.65 -10.65 -6.96
CA ALA A 129 12.09 -10.92 -8.28
C ALA A 129 10.56 -10.77 -8.27
N VAL A 130 9.88 -11.31 -7.25
CA VAL A 130 8.44 -11.17 -7.06
C VAL A 130 8.05 -9.70 -6.84
N ALA A 131 8.80 -8.94 -6.04
CA ALA A 131 8.55 -7.52 -5.80
C ALA A 131 8.63 -6.67 -7.07
N VAL A 132 9.66 -6.90 -7.89
CA VAL A 132 9.83 -6.20 -9.18
C VAL A 132 8.72 -6.57 -10.15
N ALA A 133 8.27 -7.84 -10.16
CA ALA A 133 7.20 -8.29 -11.02
C ALA A 133 5.83 -7.78 -10.57
N ALA A 134 5.47 -7.94 -9.29
CA ALA A 134 4.15 -7.68 -8.75
C ALA A 134 3.91 -6.20 -8.41
N GLY A 135 4.93 -5.47 -7.96
CA GLY A 135 4.82 -4.06 -7.56
C GLY A 135 4.20 -3.14 -8.62
N PRO A 136 4.59 -3.23 -9.91
CA PRO A 136 3.93 -2.51 -10.99
C PRO A 136 2.42 -2.72 -11.06
N PHE A 137 1.94 -3.95 -10.89
CA PHE A 137 0.52 -4.29 -10.97
C PHE A 137 -0.27 -3.71 -9.79
N TYR A 138 0.29 -3.77 -8.57
CA TYR A 138 -0.37 -3.20 -7.40
C TYR A 138 -0.42 -1.68 -7.46
N GLY A 139 0.69 -1.03 -7.82
CA GLY A 139 0.74 0.42 -7.98
C GLY A 139 -0.22 0.90 -9.07
N ALA A 140 -0.23 0.26 -10.23
CA ALA A 140 -1.17 0.59 -11.30
C ALA A 140 -2.64 0.35 -10.90
N SER A 141 -2.93 -0.76 -10.20
CA SER A 141 -4.27 -1.06 -9.71
C SER A 141 -4.78 0.01 -8.75
N GLY A 142 -3.92 0.47 -7.82
CA GLY A 142 -4.24 1.60 -6.95
C GLY A 142 -4.64 2.87 -7.71
N ALA A 143 -3.88 3.24 -8.74
CA ALA A 143 -4.20 4.40 -9.58
C ALA A 143 -5.51 4.24 -10.35
N LEU A 144 -5.84 3.01 -10.78
CA LEU A 144 -7.06 2.69 -11.52
C LEU A 144 -8.31 2.71 -10.63
N LEU A 145 -8.20 2.44 -9.33
CA LEU A 145 -9.33 2.52 -8.40
C LEU A 145 -9.93 3.93 -8.31
N GLY A 146 -9.09 4.96 -8.46
CA GLY A 146 -9.52 6.36 -8.48
C GLY A 146 -10.06 6.84 -9.83
N GLY A 147 -9.94 6.04 -10.89
CA GLY A 147 -10.33 6.42 -12.24
C GLY A 147 -11.85 6.46 -12.48
N PRO A 148 -12.32 7.16 -13.54
CA PRO A 148 -13.72 7.17 -13.94
C PRO A 148 -14.18 5.88 -14.64
N GLU A 149 -13.24 5.09 -15.17
CA GLU A 149 -13.53 3.89 -15.96
C GLU A 149 -13.97 2.71 -15.09
N GLY A 150 -15.27 2.41 -15.08
CA GLY A 150 -15.85 1.35 -14.26
C GLY A 150 -15.20 -0.03 -14.46
N ARG A 151 -14.92 -0.42 -15.72
CA ARG A 151 -14.30 -1.73 -16.02
C ARG A 151 -12.87 -1.84 -15.49
N ALA A 152 -12.04 -0.81 -15.70
CA ALA A 152 -10.66 -0.81 -15.23
C ALA A 152 -10.58 -0.86 -13.70
N ARG A 153 -11.48 -0.13 -13.01
CA ARG A 153 -11.64 -0.19 -11.56
C ARG A 153 -12.05 -1.59 -11.08
N THR A 154 -13.00 -2.23 -11.77
CA THR A 154 -13.43 -3.60 -11.46
C THR A 154 -12.27 -4.59 -11.55
N VAL A 155 -11.50 -4.55 -12.63
CA VAL A 155 -10.31 -5.42 -12.78
C VAL A 155 -9.28 -5.11 -11.71
N ALA A 156 -8.96 -3.84 -11.48
CA ALA A 156 -7.98 -3.42 -10.47
C ALA A 156 -8.36 -3.91 -9.06
N SER A 157 -9.64 -3.81 -8.69
CA SER A 157 -10.12 -4.32 -7.40
C SER A 157 -9.97 -5.85 -7.30
N GLY A 158 -10.16 -6.58 -8.39
CA GLY A 158 -9.98 -8.03 -8.44
C GLY A 158 -8.51 -8.43 -8.30
N VAL A 159 -7.61 -7.77 -9.03
CA VAL A 159 -6.16 -7.98 -8.93
C VAL A 159 -5.65 -7.72 -7.51
N LEU A 160 -6.17 -6.71 -6.82
CA LEU A 160 -5.81 -6.41 -5.43
C LEU A 160 -6.34 -7.45 -4.43
N ALA A 161 -7.51 -8.03 -4.72
CA ALA A 161 -8.15 -9.04 -3.89
C ALA A 161 -7.58 -10.44 -4.09
N ALA A 162 -7.04 -10.74 -5.27
CA ALA A 162 -6.59 -12.08 -5.64
C ALA A 162 -5.54 -12.70 -4.70
N PRO A 163 -4.50 -11.98 -4.23
CA PRO A 163 -3.51 -12.55 -3.31
C PRO A 163 -4.14 -12.97 -1.98
N TRP A 164 -5.12 -12.22 -1.49
CA TRP A 164 -5.88 -12.59 -0.28
C TRP A 164 -6.63 -13.90 -0.51
N LEU A 165 -7.31 -14.05 -1.65
CA LEU A 165 -8.01 -15.30 -1.93
C LEU A 165 -7.03 -16.48 -2.10
N ALA A 166 -5.88 -16.26 -2.76
CA ALA A 166 -4.87 -17.29 -2.94
C ALA A 166 -4.27 -17.74 -1.60
N ASP A 167 -3.81 -16.79 -0.77
CA ASP A 167 -3.23 -17.06 0.55
C ASP A 167 -4.24 -17.78 1.45
N GLY A 168 -5.48 -17.29 1.53
CA GLY A 168 -6.51 -17.93 2.35
C GLY A 168 -6.93 -19.32 1.87
N CYS A 169 -6.91 -19.57 0.56
CA CYS A 169 -7.14 -20.92 0.02
C CYS A 169 -5.98 -21.86 0.33
N ARG A 170 -4.73 -21.38 0.24
CA ARG A 170 -3.53 -22.17 0.56
C ARG A 170 -3.55 -22.60 2.02
N ASP A 171 -3.75 -21.65 2.93
CA ASP A 171 -3.82 -21.90 4.36
C ASP A 171 -4.96 -22.87 4.73
N LEU A 172 -6.11 -22.76 4.04
CA LEU A 172 -7.23 -23.67 4.24
C LEU A 172 -6.93 -25.09 3.75
N LEU A 173 -6.23 -25.24 2.63
CA LEU A 173 -5.80 -26.54 2.11
C LEU A 173 -4.79 -27.22 3.03
N GLU A 174 -3.84 -26.45 3.58
CA GLU A 174 -2.88 -26.93 4.58
C GLU A 174 -3.61 -27.42 5.85
N ASP A 175 -4.59 -26.66 6.35
CA ASP A 175 -5.41 -27.08 7.50
C ASP A 175 -6.19 -28.38 7.23
N VAL A 176 -6.88 -28.47 6.08
CA VAL A 176 -7.64 -29.66 5.68
C VAL A 176 -6.74 -30.89 5.49
N SER A 177 -5.47 -30.70 5.09
CA SER A 177 -4.49 -31.78 4.98
C SER A 177 -4.02 -32.33 6.33
N GLY A 178 -4.45 -31.74 7.45
CA GLY A 178 -4.08 -32.13 8.81
C GLY A 178 -2.72 -31.63 9.26
N THR A 179 -2.12 -30.68 8.52
CA THR A 179 -0.83 -30.07 8.85
C THR A 179 -0.97 -28.70 9.55
N GLY A 180 -2.16 -28.09 9.49
CA GLY A 180 -2.47 -26.81 10.14
C GLY A 180 -2.83 -26.92 11.63
N SER A 181 -2.80 -25.78 12.32
CA SER A 181 -3.32 -25.62 13.68
C SER A 181 -4.68 -24.91 13.65
N PRO A 182 -5.55 -25.04 14.69
CA PRO A 182 -6.85 -24.36 14.73
C PRO A 182 -6.80 -22.84 14.53
N SER A 183 -5.67 -22.22 14.85
CA SER A 183 -5.43 -20.80 14.62
C SER A 183 -5.19 -20.45 13.14
N VAL A 184 -4.70 -21.39 12.32
CA VAL A 184 -4.54 -21.22 10.86
C VAL A 184 -5.91 -21.12 10.20
N LEU A 185 -6.87 -21.96 10.57
CA LEU A 185 -8.23 -21.90 10.02
C LEU A 185 -8.88 -20.51 10.20
N ALA A 186 -8.74 -19.93 11.39
CA ALA A 186 -9.30 -18.60 11.67
C ALA A 186 -8.65 -17.51 10.79
N VAL A 187 -7.33 -17.57 10.60
CA VAL A 187 -6.57 -16.65 9.74
C VAL A 187 -6.95 -16.85 8.28
N ALA A 188 -6.98 -18.09 7.79
CA ALA A 188 -7.38 -18.45 6.44
C ALA A 188 -8.77 -17.90 6.10
N VAL A 189 -9.76 -18.11 6.98
CA VAL A 189 -11.11 -17.56 6.81
C VAL A 189 -11.09 -16.03 6.82
N GLY A 190 -10.34 -15.39 7.72
CA GLY A 190 -10.21 -13.94 7.77
C GLY A 190 -9.65 -13.36 6.47
N VAL A 191 -8.59 -13.98 5.95
CA VAL A 191 -7.93 -13.60 4.69
C VAL A 191 -8.86 -13.80 3.49
N LEU A 192 -9.60 -14.91 3.42
CA LEU A 192 -10.63 -15.15 2.41
C LEU A 192 -11.75 -14.08 2.47
N VAL A 193 -12.20 -13.73 3.66
CA VAL A 193 -13.23 -12.69 3.86
C VAL A 193 -12.72 -11.35 3.36
N VAL A 194 -11.48 -10.97 3.68
CA VAL A 194 -10.87 -9.73 3.15
C VAL A 194 -10.85 -9.77 1.62
N GLY A 195 -10.36 -10.85 1.02
CA GLY A 195 -10.34 -11.03 -0.44
C GLY A 195 -11.72 -10.97 -1.09
N ALA A 196 -12.76 -11.51 -0.44
CA ALA A 196 -14.13 -11.48 -0.96
C ALA A 196 -14.81 -10.11 -0.80
N VAL A 197 -14.54 -9.41 0.30
CA VAL A 197 -15.15 -8.11 0.62
C VAL A 197 -14.51 -6.97 -0.17
N LEU A 198 -13.20 -7.04 -0.44
CA LEU A 198 -12.46 -5.95 -1.08
C LEU A 198 -13.08 -5.52 -2.43
N PRO A 199 -13.42 -6.41 -3.39
CA PRO A 199 -14.06 -6.02 -4.63
C PRO A 199 -15.45 -5.42 -4.42
N LEU A 200 -16.21 -5.91 -3.43
CA LEU A 200 -17.54 -5.39 -3.12
C LEU A 200 -17.48 -3.99 -2.53
N ALA A 201 -16.51 -3.72 -1.65
CA ALA A 201 -16.33 -2.42 -1.01
C ALA A 201 -15.72 -1.37 -1.96
N LEU A 202 -14.81 -1.77 -2.85
CA LEU A 202 -14.11 -0.84 -3.73
C LEU A 202 -14.90 -0.44 -4.98
N ASN A 203 -15.91 -1.22 -5.38
CA ASN A 203 -16.75 -0.91 -6.55
C ASN A 203 -18.04 -0.17 -6.16
N ARG A 204 -18.48 0.74 -7.03
CA ARG A 204 -19.67 1.58 -6.78
C ARG A 204 -21.01 0.86 -7.00
N SER A 205 -21.00 -0.33 -7.59
CA SER A 205 -22.21 -1.11 -7.86
C SER A 205 -21.97 -2.59 -7.58
N LEU A 206 -23.00 -3.31 -7.14
CA LEU A 206 -22.92 -4.75 -6.86
C LEU A 206 -22.48 -5.55 -8.09
N ARG A 207 -22.99 -5.21 -9.28
CA ARG A 207 -22.58 -5.88 -10.53
C ARG A 207 -21.08 -5.75 -10.79
N ALA A 208 -20.53 -4.55 -10.59
CA ALA A 208 -19.08 -4.33 -10.70
C ALA A 208 -18.32 -5.04 -9.58
N GLY A 209 -18.86 -5.07 -8.36
CA GLY A 209 -18.31 -5.82 -7.23
C GLY A 209 -18.18 -7.32 -7.53
N PHE A 210 -19.25 -7.97 -8.01
CA PHE A 210 -19.22 -9.37 -8.43
C PHE A 210 -18.29 -9.61 -9.62
N GLY A 211 -18.22 -8.68 -10.58
CA GLY A 211 -17.22 -8.74 -11.66
C GLY A 211 -15.77 -8.69 -11.14
N GLY A 212 -15.53 -7.88 -10.11
CA GLY A 212 -14.23 -7.78 -9.44
C GLY A 212 -13.91 -9.05 -8.66
N LEU A 213 -14.90 -9.63 -7.98
CA LEU A 213 -14.77 -10.92 -7.29
C LEU A 213 -14.47 -12.06 -8.27
N GLY A 214 -15.16 -12.09 -9.42
CA GLY A 214 -14.86 -13.06 -10.48
C GLY A 214 -13.44 -12.90 -11.04
N THR A 215 -12.97 -11.65 -11.19
CA THR A 215 -11.57 -11.38 -11.56
C THR A 215 -10.60 -11.85 -10.48
N ALA A 216 -10.91 -11.58 -9.20
CA ALA A 216 -10.09 -12.01 -8.07
C ALA A 216 -9.97 -13.52 -8.01
N ALA A 217 -11.09 -14.25 -8.13
CA ALA A 217 -11.11 -15.71 -8.12
C ALA A 217 -10.31 -16.31 -9.29
N LEU A 218 -10.43 -15.74 -10.49
CA LEU A 218 -9.65 -16.19 -11.66
C LEU A 218 -8.15 -15.98 -11.46
N VAL A 219 -7.73 -14.80 -10.99
CA VAL A 219 -6.31 -14.51 -10.75
C VAL A 219 -5.77 -15.34 -9.59
N ALA A 220 -6.56 -15.54 -8.52
CA ALA A 220 -6.18 -16.41 -7.39
C ALA A 220 -5.99 -17.87 -7.83
N ALA A 221 -6.92 -18.40 -8.65
CA ALA A 221 -6.79 -19.74 -9.21
C ALA A 221 -5.53 -19.87 -10.09
N LEU A 222 -5.19 -18.82 -10.85
CA LEU A 222 -3.95 -18.80 -11.63
C LEU A 222 -2.71 -18.79 -10.73
N ILE A 223 -2.69 -18.01 -9.66
CA ILE A 223 -1.59 -17.98 -8.68
C ILE A 223 -1.36 -19.40 -8.13
N LEU A 224 -2.42 -20.03 -7.62
CA LEU A 224 -2.36 -21.39 -7.08
C LEU A 224 -1.93 -22.43 -8.12
N ALA A 225 -2.43 -22.34 -9.35
CA ALA A 225 -2.04 -23.25 -10.43
C ALA A 225 -0.57 -23.10 -10.84
N LEU A 226 -0.01 -21.89 -10.75
CA LEU A 226 1.41 -21.65 -11.04
C LEU A 226 2.32 -22.17 -9.92
N GLU A 227 1.85 -22.23 -8.68
CA GLU A 227 2.58 -22.81 -7.54
C GLU A 227 2.75 -24.32 -7.66
N GLU A 228 1.77 -25.01 -8.27
CA GLU A 228 1.81 -26.46 -8.51
C GLU A 228 2.70 -26.88 -9.69
N LEU A 229 3.22 -25.92 -10.47
CA LEU A 229 4.11 -26.26 -11.56
C LEU A 229 5.47 -26.70 -11.00
N PRO A 230 6.00 -27.86 -11.41
CA PRO A 230 7.34 -28.28 -11.00
C PRO A 230 8.33 -27.24 -11.52
N LEU A 231 8.96 -26.49 -10.60
CA LEU A 231 10.09 -25.63 -10.91
C LEU A 231 11.26 -26.56 -11.27
N GLY A 232 11.39 -26.84 -12.57
CA GLY A 232 12.44 -27.70 -13.13
C GLY A 232 13.84 -27.12 -13.05
#